data_AF-R0KN47-F1
#
_entry.id   AF-R0KN47-F1
#
_cell.length_a   1.000
_cell.length_b   1.000
_cell.length_c   1.000
_cell.angle_alpha   90.00
_cell.angle_beta   90.00
_cell.angle_gamma   90.00
#
_symmetry.space_group_name_H-M   'P 1'
#
loop_
_entity.id
_entity.type
_entity.pdbx_description
1 polymer ?
#
loop_
_entity_poly.entity_id
_entity_poly.type
_entity_poly.pdbx_seq_one_letter_code
_entity_poly.pdbx_strand_id
1 'polypeptide(L)'
;MADKISELTDYQKNINIEFIIVKLIDKNTTKDNDIVNTYLVADETGVIEASVWNEDINVGDIIYLYDAYTSVFKEKRRLFMSGNGYLRRVGRIRKEFVELENEVC
;
A
#
# COMPACT_ATOMS: atom_id res chain seq x y z
N MET A 1 -6.78 -10.29 15.12
CA MET A 1 -6.82 -8.80 15.11
C MET A 1 -5.77 -8.37 14.11
N ALA A 2 -6.05 -7.39 13.25
CA ALA A 2 -5.04 -6.90 12.32
C ALA A 2 -3.97 -6.11 13.08
N ASP A 3 -2.71 -6.29 12.72
CA ASP A 3 -1.58 -5.50 13.21
C ASP A 3 -1.75 -4.03 12.84
N LYS A 4 -1.14 -3.13 13.62
CA LYS A 4 -1.17 -1.68 13.42
C LYS A 4 0.17 -1.13 12.97
N ILE A 5 0.15 -0.13 12.08
CA ILE A 5 1.38 0.44 11.51
C ILE A 5 2.31 0.98 12.60
N SER A 6 1.76 1.65 13.62
CA SER A 6 2.56 2.22 14.72
C SER A 6 3.28 1.17 15.56
N GLU A 7 2.80 -0.08 15.55
CA GLU A 7 3.31 -1.18 16.37
C GLU A 7 4.36 -2.03 15.64
N LEU A 8 4.53 -1.81 14.33
CA LEU A 8 5.46 -2.58 13.52
C LEU A 8 6.92 -2.29 13.90
N THR A 9 7.70 -3.33 14.18
CA THR A 9 9.14 -3.20 14.41
C THR A 9 9.94 -3.41 13.12
N ASP A 10 11.25 -3.17 13.18
CA ASP A 10 12.14 -3.62 12.12
C ASP A 10 12.22 -5.16 12.12
N TYR A 11 12.18 -5.77 10.94
CA TYR A 11 12.33 -7.22 10.74
C TYR A 11 11.24 -8.12 11.36
N GLN A 12 10.03 -7.60 11.53
CA GLN A 12 8.87 -8.36 12.01
C GLN A 12 8.28 -9.22 10.89
N LYS A 13 7.78 -10.42 11.23
CA LYS A 13 7.18 -11.39 10.30
C LYS A 13 5.76 -11.74 10.73
N ASN A 14 5.03 -12.46 9.88
CA ASN A 14 3.67 -12.93 10.11
C ASN A 14 2.68 -11.78 10.39
N ILE A 15 2.89 -10.66 9.71
CA ILE A 15 2.05 -9.46 9.86
C ILE A 15 0.78 -9.62 9.02
N ASN A 16 -0.37 -9.37 9.62
CA ASN A 16 -1.66 -9.30 8.93
C ASN A 16 -2.24 -7.91 9.13
N ILE A 17 -2.27 -7.08 8.08
CA ILE A 17 -2.53 -5.65 8.22
C ILE A 17 -3.49 -5.14 7.15
N GLU A 18 -4.32 -4.16 7.52
CA GLU A 18 -5.19 -3.44 6.59
C GLU A 18 -4.73 -1.98 6.52
N PHE A 19 -4.63 -1.43 5.31
CA PHE A 19 -4.21 -0.05 5.09
C PHE A 19 -4.81 0.54 3.82
N ILE A 20 -4.84 1.86 3.73
CA ILE A 20 -5.17 2.60 2.52
C ILE A 20 -3.91 3.02 1.77
N ILE A 21 -3.97 2.98 0.44
CA ILE A 21 -2.92 3.50 -0.44
C ILE A 21 -3.05 5.02 -0.53
N VAL A 22 -2.07 5.74 0.02
CA VAL A 22 -2.09 7.22 0.06
C VAL A 22 -1.40 7.82 -1.16
N LYS A 23 -0.25 7.26 -1.55
CA LYS A 23 0.56 7.83 -2.63
C LYS A 23 1.47 6.77 -3.26
N LEU A 24 1.65 6.82 -4.57
CA LEU A 24 2.72 6.13 -5.27
C LEU A 24 4.05 6.91 -5.10
N ILE A 25 5.06 6.27 -4.52
CA ILE A 25 6.39 6.86 -4.27
C ILE A 25 7.33 6.57 -5.43
N ASP A 26 7.40 5.32 -5.89
CA ASP A 26 8.36 4.87 -6.90
C ASP A 26 7.78 3.73 -7.75
N LYS A 27 8.21 3.65 -9.00
CA LYS A 27 7.90 2.56 -9.93
C LYS A 27 9.19 2.00 -10.49
N ASN A 28 9.38 0.70 -10.34
CA ASN A 28 10.57 0.02 -10.84
C ASN A 28 10.16 -1.20 -11.67
N THR A 29 10.96 -1.52 -12.68
CA THR A 29 10.85 -2.77 -13.42
C THR A 29 12.16 -3.52 -13.26
N THR A 30 12.10 -4.75 -12.74
CA THR A 30 13.29 -5.58 -12.56
C THR A 30 13.82 -6.06 -13.90
N LYS A 31 15.04 -6.64 -13.89
CA LYS A 31 15.63 -7.26 -15.09
C LYS A 31 14.78 -8.41 -15.65
N ASP A 32 13.99 -9.04 -14.79
CA ASP A 32 13.10 -10.15 -15.13
C ASP A 32 11.70 -9.68 -15.58
N ASN A 33 11.54 -8.36 -15.80
CA ASN A 33 10.29 -7.68 -16.16
C ASN A 33 9.19 -7.67 -15.07
N ASP A 34 9.54 -7.96 -13.82
CA ASP A 34 8.60 -7.76 -12.71
C ASP A 34 8.44 -6.27 -12.41
N ILE A 35 7.21 -5.85 -12.15
CA ILE A 35 6.89 -4.49 -11.75
C ILE A 35 6.89 -4.42 -10.22
N VAL A 36 7.68 -3.51 -9.67
CA VAL A 36 7.73 -3.25 -8.23
C VAL A 36 7.34 -1.80 -7.99
N ASN A 37 6.19 -1.60 -7.37
CA ASN A 37 5.70 -0.28 -7.02
C ASN A 37 5.88 -0.06 -5.51
N THR A 38 6.46 1.07 -5.14
CA THR A 38 6.56 1.50 -3.74
C THR A 38 5.49 2.54 -3.46
N TYR A 39 4.69 2.32 -2.43
CA TYR A 39 3.61 3.20 -2.01
C TYR A 39 3.85 3.72 -0.59
N LEU A 40 3.33 4.92 -0.31
CA LEU A 40 3.03 5.35 1.04
C LEU A 40 1.65 4.80 1.39
N VAL A 41 1.58 4.03 2.48
CA VAL A 41 0.33 3.45 2.97
C VAL A 41 0.06 3.90 4.41
N ALA A 42 -1.21 3.91 4.79
CA ALA A 42 -1.64 4.45 6.08
C ALA A 42 -2.76 3.64 6.71
N ASP A 43 -2.81 3.66 8.03
CA ASP A 43 -3.95 3.27 8.87
C ASP A 43 -4.23 4.41 9.87
N GLU A 44 -5.11 4.19 10.85
CA GLU A 44 -5.42 5.19 11.87
C GLU A 44 -4.27 5.48 12.85
N THR A 45 -3.23 4.65 12.85
CA THR A 45 -2.11 4.70 13.81
C THR A 45 -0.83 5.30 13.22
N GLY A 46 -0.66 5.25 11.90
CA GLY A 46 0.52 5.80 11.26
C GLY A 46 0.63 5.58 9.75
N VAL A 47 1.85 5.79 9.24
CA VAL A 47 2.19 5.61 7.82
C VAL A 47 3.48 4.82 7.67
N ILE A 48 3.60 4.03 6.60
CA ILE A 48 4.80 3.27 6.26
C ILE A 48 4.96 3.16 4.73
N GLU A 49 6.17 2.91 4.25
CA GLU A 49 6.37 2.53 2.85
C GLU A 49 6.04 1.03 2.67
N ALA A 50 5.36 0.68 1.57
CA ALA A 50 5.11 -0.71 1.18
C ALA A 50 5.56 -0.93 -0.26
N SER A 51 6.34 -1.99 -0.51
CA SER A 51 6.69 -2.41 -1.88
C SER A 51 5.82 -3.59 -2.29
N VAL A 52 5.06 -3.42 -3.36
CA VAL A 52 4.14 -4.43 -3.91
C VAL A 52 4.61 -4.82 -5.30
N TRP A 53 4.60 -6.13 -5.56
CA TRP A 53 5.10 -6.75 -6.78
C TRP A 53 3.93 -7.18 -7.67
N ASN A 54 3.97 -6.81 -8.95
CA ASN A 54 3.06 -7.30 -9.99
C ASN A 54 1.54 -7.14 -9.71
N GLU A 55 1.16 -6.18 -8.87
CA GLU A 55 -0.24 -5.89 -8.56
C GLU A 55 -0.68 -4.53 -9.14
N ASP A 56 -1.89 -4.48 -9.68
CA ASP A 56 -2.55 -3.24 -10.10
C ASP A 56 -3.28 -2.60 -8.91
N ILE A 57 -2.60 -1.64 -8.28
CA ILE A 57 -3.06 -0.93 -7.08
C ILE A 57 -3.06 0.57 -7.35
N ASN A 58 -4.14 1.23 -6.90
CA ASN A 58 -4.37 2.65 -7.11
C ASN A 58 -4.46 3.39 -5.78
N VAL A 59 -4.16 4.69 -5.80
CA VAL A 59 -4.42 5.59 -4.67
C VAL A 59 -5.90 5.52 -4.28
N GLY A 60 -6.15 5.45 -2.98
CA GLY A 60 -7.47 5.29 -2.39
C GLY A 60 -7.92 3.85 -2.21
N ASP A 61 -7.23 2.85 -2.79
CA ASP A 61 -7.55 1.45 -2.53
C ASP A 61 -7.29 1.09 -1.06
N ILE A 62 -8.18 0.30 -0.48
CA ILE A 62 -8.03 -0.28 0.85
C ILE A 62 -7.64 -1.73 0.67
N ILE A 63 -6.50 -2.10 1.24
CA ILE A 63 -5.83 -3.37 1.03
C ILE A 63 -5.72 -4.09 2.37
N TYR A 64 -6.12 -5.36 2.38
CA TYR A 64 -5.73 -6.32 3.40
C TYR A 64 -4.54 -7.14 2.90
N LEU A 65 -3.44 -7.12 3.65
CA LEU A 65 -2.22 -7.84 3.35
C LEU A 65 -2.02 -8.94 4.40
N TYR A 66 -2.01 -10.20 3.94
CA TYR A 66 -1.82 -11.37 4.77
C TYR A 66 -0.38 -11.89 4.67
N ASP A 67 0.16 -12.31 5.81
CA ASP A 67 1.51 -12.84 5.95
C ASP A 67 2.58 -11.92 5.32
N ALA A 68 2.64 -10.70 5.84
CA ALA A 68 3.63 -9.70 5.50
C ALA A 68 4.83 -9.73 6.45
N TYR A 69 5.87 -9.00 6.07
CA TYR A 69 7.03 -8.75 6.91
C TYR A 69 7.55 -7.32 6.70
N THR A 70 8.20 -6.79 7.73
CA THR A 70 8.98 -5.54 7.60
C THR A 70 10.44 -5.85 7.36
N SER A 71 11.12 -4.99 6.62
CA SER A 71 12.57 -4.98 6.50
C SER A 71 13.07 -3.55 6.31
N VAL A 72 14.34 -3.30 6.60
CA VAL A 72 14.96 -2.00 6.34
C VAL A 72 15.54 -2.00 4.93
N PHE A 73 15.04 -1.15 4.06
CA PHE A 73 15.54 -0.96 2.70
C PHE A 73 15.92 0.51 2.50
N LYS A 74 17.19 0.77 2.13
CA LYS A 74 17.75 2.12 2.03
C LYS A 74 17.46 2.97 3.28
N GLU A 75 17.75 2.40 4.45
CA GLU A 75 17.60 3.04 5.78
C GLU A 75 16.14 3.35 6.20
N LYS A 76 15.14 2.91 5.43
CA LYS A 76 13.73 3.05 5.78
C LYS A 76 13.08 1.70 6.04
N ARG A 77 12.31 1.61 7.13
CA ARG A 77 11.42 0.47 7.37
C ARG A 77 10.37 0.41 6.26
N ARG A 78 10.24 -0.76 5.65
CA ARG A 78 9.33 -1.00 4.55
C ARG A 78 8.59 -2.32 4.75
N LEU A 79 7.31 -2.32 4.40
CA LEU A 79 6.44 -3.48 4.41
C LEU A 79 6.52 -4.23 3.08
N PHE A 80 6.60 -5.55 3.16
CA PHE A 80 6.65 -6.47 2.02
C PHE A 80 5.68 -7.63 2.26
N MET A 81 5.14 -8.19 1.19
CA MET A 81 4.40 -9.45 1.23
C MET A 81 5.38 -10.63 1.30
N SER A 82 5.11 -11.63 2.13
CA SER A 82 5.88 -12.89 2.06
C SER A 82 5.54 -13.65 0.77
N GLY A 83 6.36 -14.64 0.40
CA GLY A 83 6.06 -15.50 -0.74
C GLY A 83 4.82 -16.37 -0.58
N ASN A 84 4.38 -16.64 0.65
CA ASN A 84 3.14 -17.37 0.95
C ASN A 84 1.97 -16.42 1.29
N GLY A 85 2.25 -15.12 1.35
CA GLY A 85 1.27 -14.09 1.62
C GLY A 85 0.37 -13.83 0.43
N TYR A 86 -0.69 -13.08 0.70
CA TYR A 86 -1.57 -12.61 -0.35
C TYR A 86 -2.07 -11.21 -0.03
N LEU A 87 -2.44 -10.51 -1.10
CA LEU A 87 -3.00 -9.19 -1.05
C LEU A 87 -4.46 -9.27 -1.53
N ARG A 88 -5.36 -8.61 -0.80
CA ARG A 88 -6.78 -8.50 -1.19
C ARG A 88 -7.24 -7.06 -1.09
N ARG A 89 -7.78 -6.52 -2.19
CA ARG A 89 -8.52 -5.25 -2.14
C ARG A 89 -9.86 -5.47 -1.42
N VAL A 90 -10.07 -4.73 -0.33
CA VAL A 90 -11.29 -4.80 0.51
C VAL A 90 -12.18 -3.58 0.34
N GLY A 91 -11.68 -2.50 -0.25
CA GLY A 91 -12.45 -1.30 -0.52
C GLY A 91 -11.69 -0.29 -1.37
N ARG A 92 -12.32 0.85 -1.62
CA ARG A 92 -11.71 2.00 -2.31
C ARG A 92 -12.40 3.29 -1.92
N ILE A 93 -11.62 4.33 -1.61
CA ILE A 93 -12.10 5.71 -1.45
C ILE A 93 -11.77 6.46 -2.73
N ARG A 94 -12.78 7.12 -3.31
CA ARG A 94 -12.62 8.02 -4.46
C ARG A 94 -13.60 9.18 -4.35
N LYS A 95 -13.24 10.32 -4.92
CA LYS A 95 -14.14 11.48 -5.02
C LYS A 95 -14.64 11.61 -6.45
N GLU A 96 -15.96 11.69 -6.59
CA GLU A 96 -16.63 11.99 -7.86
C GLU A 96 -16.88 13.50 -7.91
N PHE A 97 -16.74 14.09 -9.11
CA PHE A 97 -17.07 15.49 -9.34
C PHE A 97 -17.99 15.60 -10.53
N VAL A 98 -18.85 16.63 -10.50
CA VAL A 98 -19.72 17.00 -11.60
C VAL A 98 -19.32 18.41 -12.00
N GLU A 99 -19.02 18.60 -13.27
CA GLU A 99 -18.84 19.94 -13.84
C GLU A 99 -20.22 20.56 -14.05
N LEU A 100 -20.46 21.71 -13.42
CA LEU A 100 -21.69 22.47 -13.62
C LEU A 100 -21.46 23.39 -14.83
N GLU A 101 -22.22 23.18 -15.90
CA GLU A 101 -22.28 24.16 -16.99
C GLU A 101 -22.89 25.46 -16.44
N ASN A 102 -22.12 26.55 -16.48
CA ASN A 102 -22.68 27.86 -16.16
C ASN A 102 -23.62 28.24 -17.29
N GLU A 103 -24.93 28.29 -17.02
CA GLU A 103 -25.88 28.93 -17.93
C GLU A 103 -25.44 30.40 -18.10
N VAL A 104 -24.98 30.75 -19.30
CA VAL A 104 -24.72 32.13 -19.69
C VAL A 104 -26.08 32.80 -19.84
N CYS A 105 -26.44 33.69 -18.90
CA CYS A 105 -27.59 34.59 -19.04
C CYS A 105 -27.41 35.56 -20.20
#